data_AF-A0A947K4G3-F1
#
_entry.id   AF-A0A947K4G3-F1
#
_cell.length_a   1.000
_cell.length_b   1.000
_cell.length_c   1.000
_cell.angle_alpha   90.00
_cell.angle_beta   90.00
_cell.angle_gamma   90.00
#
_symmetry.space_group_name_H-M   'P 1'
#
loop_
_entity.id
_entity.type
_entity.pdbx_description
1 polymer ?
#
loop_
_entity_poly.entity_id
_entity_poly.type
_entity_poly.pdbx_seq_one_letter_code
_entity_poly.pdbx_strand_id
1 'polypeptide(L)'
;MAMQQQTKTKGPDLKALGLKSAQEIFDLLALLKIGGEPIIKDDRQLLDPKEKAKAIFEYFHKNYGMEPDAIPYLASLIKRDLKAGKIGWRRK
;
A
#
# COMPACT_ATOMS: atom_id res chain seq x y z
N MET A 1 5.45 -15.15 -30.99
CA MET A 1 4.81 -13.98 -30.35
C MET A 1 3.68 -14.52 -29.50
N ALA A 2 3.88 -14.65 -28.19
CA ALA A 2 2.93 -15.34 -27.31
C ALA A 2 1.78 -14.39 -26.94
N MET A 3 0.56 -14.87 -27.19
CA MET A 3 -0.72 -14.21 -26.97
C MET A 3 -0.85 -13.66 -25.54
N GLN A 4 -1.14 -12.36 -25.47
CA GLN A 4 -1.60 -11.66 -24.27
C GLN A 4 -2.93 -12.29 -23.81
N GLN A 5 -2.87 -13.10 -22.75
CA GLN A 5 -4.06 -13.51 -22.03
C GLN A 5 -4.63 -12.31 -21.28
N GLN A 6 -5.64 -11.67 -21.88
CA GLN A 6 -6.62 -10.88 -21.16
C GLN A 6 -7.43 -11.82 -20.26
N THR A 7 -7.06 -11.91 -18.99
CA THR A 7 -7.89 -12.53 -17.95
C THR A 7 -8.31 -11.48 -16.92
N LYS A 8 -9.59 -11.11 -17.00
CA LYS A 8 -10.49 -10.70 -15.90
C LYS A 8 -9.82 -10.14 -14.64
N THR A 9 -9.87 -8.82 -14.50
CA THR A 9 -10.11 -8.04 -13.24
C THR A 9 -9.95 -8.81 -11.93
N LYS A 10 -8.73 -9.27 -11.67
CA LYS A 10 -8.22 -9.51 -10.33
C LYS A 10 -7.10 -8.50 -10.18
N GLY A 11 -7.06 -7.81 -9.05
CA GLY A 11 -6.01 -6.85 -8.77
C GLY A 11 -4.60 -7.46 -8.95
N PRO A 12 -3.55 -6.63 -8.86
CA PRO A 12 -2.18 -7.04 -9.13
C PRO A 12 -1.80 -8.32 -8.41
N ASP A 13 -1.00 -9.19 -9.04
CA ASP A 13 -0.51 -10.40 -8.38
C ASP A 13 0.42 -10.00 -7.23
N LEU A 14 -0.07 -10.19 -6.00
CA LEU A 14 0.65 -9.78 -4.80
C LEU A 14 1.98 -10.53 -4.65
N LYS A 15 2.04 -11.80 -5.06
CA LYS A 15 3.29 -12.58 -5.00
C LYS A 15 4.32 -12.03 -5.99
N ALA A 16 3.88 -11.66 -7.20
CA ALA A 16 4.74 -11.02 -8.20
C ALA A 16 5.30 -9.67 -7.69
N LEU A 17 4.51 -8.95 -6.90
CA LEU A 17 4.91 -7.72 -6.23
C LEU A 17 5.74 -7.94 -4.96
N GLY A 18 6.05 -9.20 -4.62
CA GLY A 18 6.79 -9.58 -3.42
C GLY A 18 6.01 -9.34 -2.13
N LEU A 19 4.69 -9.18 -2.21
CA LEU A 19 3.75 -8.99 -1.10
C LEU A 19 3.14 -10.34 -0.68
N LYS A 20 3.03 -10.56 0.63
CA LYS A 20 2.55 -11.82 1.23
C LYS A 20 1.02 -11.89 1.29
N SER A 21 0.37 -10.75 1.47
CA SER A 21 -1.09 -10.65 1.63
C SER A 21 -1.56 -9.22 1.39
N ALA A 22 -2.86 -9.05 1.16
CA ALA A 22 -3.48 -7.72 1.08
C ALA A 22 -3.29 -6.94 2.39
N GLN A 23 -3.28 -7.63 3.53
CA GLN A 23 -3.02 -7.01 4.82
C GLN A 23 -1.62 -6.41 4.92
N GLU A 24 -0.60 -7.07 4.36
CA GLU A 24 0.77 -6.53 4.33
C GLU A 24 0.84 -5.20 3.56
N ILE A 25 0.04 -5.02 2.51
CA ILE A 25 -0.07 -3.75 1.77
C ILE A 25 -0.52 -2.65 2.72
N PHE A 26 -1.63 -2.89 3.41
CA PHE A 26 -2.21 -1.89 4.30
C PHE A 26 -1.33 -1.63 5.51
N ASP A 27 -0.66 -2.63 6.04
CA ASP A 27 0.29 -2.44 7.14
C ASP A 27 1.51 -1.62 6.70
N LEU A 28 2.07 -1.88 5.52
CA LEU A 28 3.18 -1.07 4.98
C LEU A 28 2.79 0.38 4.76
N LEU A 29 1.59 0.62 4.22
CA LEU A 29 1.09 1.96 3.94
C LEU A 29 0.67 2.68 5.23
N ALA A 30 0.07 1.99 6.20
CA ALA A 30 -0.31 2.55 7.50
C ALA A 30 0.89 3.09 8.28
N LEU A 31 2.08 2.51 8.08
CA LEU A 31 3.31 2.94 8.71
C LEU A 31 3.94 4.19 8.07
N LEU A 32 3.47 4.60 6.88
CA LEU A 32 3.99 5.78 6.22
C LEU A 32 3.52 7.07 6.91
N LYS A 33 4.43 8.04 6.92
CA LYS A 33 4.10 9.43 7.21
C LYS A 33 4.43 10.27 5.99
N ILE A 34 3.44 10.97 5.46
CA ILE A 34 3.61 11.84 4.30
C ILE A 34 3.54 13.29 4.78
N GLY A 35 4.60 14.06 4.52
CA GLY A 35 4.72 15.43 5.05
C GLY A 35 4.82 15.51 6.58
N GLY A 36 5.16 14.41 7.26
CA GLY A 36 5.18 14.32 8.73
C GLY A 36 3.87 13.87 9.37
N GLU A 37 2.77 13.80 8.61
CA GLU A 37 1.49 13.29 9.09
C GLU A 37 1.32 11.80 8.78
N PRO A 38 0.80 10.99 9.73
CA PRO A 38 0.45 9.61 9.44
C PRO A 38 -0.74 9.55 8.48
N ILE A 39 -0.76 8.54 7.61
CA ILE A 39 -1.87 8.28 6.68
C ILE A 39 -3.16 7.99 7.46
N ILE A 40 -3.04 7.20 8.53
CA ILE A 40 -4.13 6.89 9.44
C ILE A 40 -3.96 7.75 10.69
N LYS A 41 -4.94 8.62 10.94
CA LYS A 41 -4.92 9.56 12.08
C LYS A 41 -5.55 8.97 13.35
N ASP A 42 -6.38 7.94 13.21
CA ASP A 42 -7.10 7.33 14.33
C ASP A 42 -6.52 5.93 14.62
N ASP A 43 -6.00 5.73 15.83
CA ASP A 43 -5.41 4.45 16.24
C ASP A 43 -6.44 3.29 16.26
N ARG A 44 -7.75 3.59 16.38
CA ARG A 44 -8.79 2.55 16.32
C ARG A 44 -8.89 1.97 14.91
N GLN A 45 -8.67 2.79 13.90
CA GLN A 45 -8.64 2.35 12.50
C GLN A 45 -7.43 1.47 12.18
N LEU A 46 -6.38 1.48 13.00
CA LEU A 46 -5.24 0.57 12.87
C LEU A 46 -5.56 -0.85 13.32
N LEU A 47 -6.52 -1.01 14.23
CA LEU A 47 -6.92 -2.30 14.80
C LEU A 47 -7.83 -3.08 13.86
N ASP A 48 -8.72 -2.39 13.15
CA ASP A 48 -9.66 -3.01 12.22
C ASP A 48 -9.11 -3.04 10.77
N PRO A 49 -8.83 -4.24 10.18
CA PRO A 49 -8.25 -4.33 8.84
C PRO A 49 -9.09 -3.68 7.75
N LYS A 50 -10.42 -3.69 7.91
CA LYS A 50 -11.35 -3.06 6.96
C LYS A 50 -11.31 -1.54 7.07
N GLU A 51 -11.29 -1.00 8.28
CA GLU A 51 -11.20 0.44 8.51
C GLU A 51 -9.84 0.97 8.09
N LYS A 52 -8.77 0.25 8.39
CA LYS A 52 -7.40 0.51 7.92
C LYS A 52 -7.35 0.64 6.40
N ALA A 53 -7.87 -0.36 5.69
CA ALA A 53 -7.90 -0.36 4.23
C ALA A 53 -8.70 0.84 3.71
N LYS A 54 -9.89 1.09 4.28
CA LYS A 54 -10.73 2.22 3.90
C LYS A 54 -10.03 3.56 4.09
N ALA A 55 -9.42 3.80 5.26
CA ALA A 55 -8.70 5.03 5.55
C ALA A 55 -7.52 5.26 4.58
N ILE A 56 -6.78 4.20 4.26
CA ILE A 56 -5.68 4.25 3.27
C ILE A 56 -6.22 4.60 1.87
N PHE A 57 -7.27 3.91 1.41
CA PHE A 57 -7.88 4.20 0.11
C PHE A 57 -8.41 5.63 0.06
N GLU A 58 -9.15 6.06 1.08
CA GLU A 58 -9.67 7.43 1.17
C GLU A 58 -8.55 8.47 1.16
N TYR A 59 -7.46 8.23 1.89
CA TYR A 59 -6.32 9.12 1.93
C TYR A 59 -5.65 9.24 0.56
N PHE A 60 -5.32 8.12 -0.09
CA PHE A 60 -4.63 8.15 -1.39
C PHE A 60 -5.54 8.63 -2.53
N HIS A 61 -6.82 8.29 -2.49
CA HIS A 61 -7.79 8.80 -3.44
C HIS A 61 -7.99 10.31 -3.29
N LYS A 62 -8.16 10.82 -2.06
CA LYS A 62 -8.40 12.25 -1.81
C LYS A 62 -7.17 13.13 -2.04
N ASN A 63 -5.98 12.68 -1.62
CA ASN A 63 -4.77 13.49 -1.70
C ASN A 63 -4.02 13.33 -3.04
N TYR A 64 -4.12 12.16 -3.68
CA TYR A 64 -3.32 11.82 -4.87
C TYR A 64 -4.16 11.37 -6.07
N GLY A 65 -5.49 11.29 -5.95
CA GLY A 65 -6.36 10.80 -7.03
C GLY A 65 -6.08 9.35 -7.43
N MET A 66 -5.49 8.56 -6.52
CA MET A 66 -5.02 7.22 -6.83
C MET A 66 -6.17 6.20 -6.81
N GLU A 67 -6.23 5.37 -7.85
CA GLU A 67 -7.19 4.28 -7.93
C GLU A 67 -6.81 3.08 -7.01
N PRO A 68 -7.78 2.28 -6.55
CA PRO A 68 -7.53 1.18 -5.60
C PRO A 68 -6.57 0.10 -6.10
N ASP A 69 -6.48 -0.10 -7.41
CA ASP A 69 -5.61 -1.05 -8.09
C ASP A 69 -4.14 -0.60 -8.14
N ALA A 70 -3.87 0.69 -7.99
CA ALA A 70 -2.52 1.25 -7.90
C ALA A 70 -1.87 1.05 -6.52
N ILE A 71 -2.68 0.87 -5.47
CA ILE A 71 -2.25 0.77 -4.07
C ILE A 71 -1.28 -0.41 -3.81
N PRO A 72 -1.50 -1.63 -4.34
CA PRO A 72 -0.54 -2.73 -4.23
C PRO A 72 0.83 -2.43 -4.85
N TYR A 73 0.86 -1.72 -5.98
CA TYR A 73 2.13 -1.33 -6.61
C TYR A 73 2.90 -0.35 -5.73
N LEU A 74 2.21 0.63 -5.15
CA LEU A 74 2.82 1.58 -4.22
C LEU A 74 3.44 0.86 -3.01
N ALA A 75 2.71 -0.06 -2.38
CA ALA A 75 3.23 -0.85 -1.28
C ALA A 75 4.45 -1.70 -1.66
N SER A 76 4.47 -2.26 -2.88
CA SER A 76 5.62 -3.00 -3.40
C SER A 76 6.86 -2.11 -3.56
N LEU A 77 6.69 -0.90 -4.10
CA LEU A 77 7.77 0.09 -4.25
C LEU A 77 8.34 0.47 -2.89
N ILE A 78 7.47 0.77 -1.92
CA ILE A 78 7.87 1.08 -0.54
C ILE A 78 8.60 -0.10 0.07
N LYS A 79 8.09 -1.32 -0.07
CA LYS A 79 8.76 -2.53 0.44
C LYS A 79 10.15 -2.73 -0.15
N ARG A 80 10.30 -2.46 -1.45
CA ARG A 80 11.59 -2.53 -2.14
C ARG A 80 12.55 -1.48 -1.60
N ASP A 81 12.09 -0.24 -1.45
CA ASP A 81 12.92 0.87 -0.98
C ASP A 81 13.28 0.74 0.51
N LEU A 82 12.39 0.13 1.31
CA LEU A 82 12.65 -0.32 2.68
C LEU A 82 13.76 -1.38 2.72
N LYS A 83 13.66 -2.43 1.89
CA LYS A 83 14.70 -3.47 1.79
C LYS A 83 16.03 -2.91 1.31
N ALA A 84 16.00 -1.92 0.42
CA ALA A 84 17.19 -1.26 -0.11
C ALA A 84 17.80 -0.24 0.87
N GLY A 85 17.19 -0.03 2.05
CA GLY A 85 17.66 0.95 3.03
C GLY A 85 17.56 2.42 2.57
N LYS A 86 16.85 2.68 1.47
CA LYS A 86 16.65 4.05 0.92
C LYS A 86 15.66 4.85 1.75
N ILE A 87 14.69 4.16 2.34
CA ILE A 87 13.75 4.74 3.30
C ILE A 87 14.32 4.44 4.70
N GLY A 88 15.05 5.41 5.24
CA GLY A 88 15.52 5.36 6.61
C GLY A 88 14.34 5.53 7.57
N TRP A 89 14.01 4.48 8.32
CA TRP A 89 13.20 4.60 9.52
C TRP A 89 13.95 5.51 10.49
N ARG A 90 13.68 6.82 10.50
CA ARG A 90 14.14 7.67 11.59
C ARG A 90 13.36 7.25 12.84
N ARG A 91 13.94 6.32 13.60
CA ARG A 91 13.75 6.31 15.06
C ARG A 91 14.35 7.62 15.57
N LYS A 92 13.51 8.62 15.77
CA LYS A 92 13.82 9.71 16.68
C LYS A 92 12.75 9.71 17.75
#